data_AF-A0A9N7YD95-F1
#
_entry.id   AF-A0A9N7YD95-F1
#
_cell.length_a   1.000
_cell.length_b   1.000
_cell.length_c   1.000
_cell.angle_alpha   90.00
_cell.angle_beta   90.00
_cell.angle_gamma   90.00
#
_symmetry.space_group_name_H-M   'P 1'
#
loop_
_entity.id
_entity.type
_entity.pdbx_description
1 polymer ?
#
loop_
_entity_poly.entity_id
_entity_poly.type
_entity_poly.pdbx_seq_one_letter_code
_entity_poly.pdbx_strand_id
1 'polypeptide(L)'
;MVRATNSHKLATTSHHLIPAEQHRNEKYPSVVSLPGGCRSEVMTLNRPELPGCVLSIHWSVEVSREGGVTPKINLLTKIPEKALQLFPSQAVGGAAEAFQSMLRILGPEAAVESVIRAVSLSQDM
;
A
#
# COMPACT_ATOMS: atom_id res chain seq x y z
N MET A 1 -11.48 18.18 -26.09
CA MET A 1 -12.49 17.34 -25.41
C MET A 1 -11.89 16.13 -24.67
N VAL A 2 -10.58 16.13 -24.34
CA VAL A 2 -9.88 15.00 -23.65
C VAL A 2 -9.78 15.21 -22.13
N ARG A 3 -9.99 16.45 -21.67
CA ARG A 3 -9.77 16.85 -20.27
C ARG A 3 -10.87 16.35 -19.32
N ALA A 4 -12.12 16.28 -19.77
CA ALA A 4 -13.26 15.91 -18.93
C ALA A 4 -13.36 14.39 -18.70
N THR A 5 -13.02 13.58 -19.71
CA THR A 5 -13.07 12.10 -19.66
C THR A 5 -11.98 11.52 -18.76
N ASN A 6 -10.80 12.13 -18.73
CA ASN A 6 -9.71 11.69 -17.86
C ASN A 6 -9.98 12.02 -16.38
N SER A 7 -10.53 13.21 -16.07
CA SER A 7 -10.94 13.55 -14.71
C SER A 7 -12.02 12.59 -14.17
N HIS A 8 -12.94 12.13 -15.02
CA HIS A 8 -13.96 11.18 -14.61
C HIS A 8 -13.39 9.78 -14.34
N LYS A 9 -12.43 9.29 -15.15
CA LYS A 9 -11.74 8.01 -14.90
C LYS A 9 -10.86 8.05 -13.64
N LEU A 10 -10.11 9.14 -13.44
CA LEU A 10 -9.33 9.38 -12.22
C LEU A 10 -10.23 9.40 -10.98
N ALA A 11 -11.34 10.13 -11.03
CA ALA A 11 -12.30 10.20 -9.94
C ALA A 11 -12.96 8.84 -9.65
N THR A 12 -13.33 8.06 -10.68
CA THR A 12 -13.95 6.74 -10.49
C THR A 12 -12.96 5.72 -9.88
N THR A 13 -11.69 5.73 -10.28
CA THR A 13 -10.66 4.84 -9.70
C THR A 13 -10.36 5.21 -8.25
N SER A 14 -10.26 6.51 -7.92
CA SER A 14 -10.13 6.96 -6.54
C SER A 14 -11.36 6.62 -5.70
N HIS A 15 -12.58 6.79 -6.24
CA HIS A 15 -13.83 6.48 -5.52
C HIS A 15 -14.01 4.99 -5.20
N HIS A 16 -13.38 4.07 -5.94
CA HIS A 16 -13.51 2.64 -5.69
C HIS A 16 -12.53 2.11 -4.62
N LEU A 17 -11.40 2.80 -4.41
CA LEU A 17 -10.37 2.44 -3.44
C LEU A 17 -10.73 2.91 -2.01
N ILE A 18 -11.36 4.09 -1.91
CA ILE A 18 -11.72 4.74 -0.63
C ILE A 18 -12.58 3.88 0.31
N PRO A 19 -13.66 3.20 -0.14
CA PRO A 19 -14.48 2.37 0.74
C PRO A 19 -13.74 1.15 1.29
N ALA A 20 -12.81 0.58 0.51
CA ALA A 20 -12.03 -0.59 0.90
C ALA A 20 -10.96 -0.24 1.95
N GLU A 21 -10.41 0.98 1.89
CA GLU A 21 -9.42 1.50 2.85
C GLU A 21 -10.03 1.76 4.23
N GLN A 22 -11.23 2.35 4.25
CA GLN A 22 -11.92 2.67 5.50
C GLN A 22 -12.34 1.39 6.25
N HIS A 23 -12.88 0.40 5.52
CA HIS A 23 -13.23 -0.90 6.07
C HIS A 23 -12.00 -1.65 6.64
N ARG A 24 -10.82 -1.49 6.04
CA ARG A 24 -9.57 -2.09 6.53
C ARG A 24 -9.05 -1.43 7.80
N ASN A 25 -9.13 -0.11 7.88
CA ASN A 25 -8.77 0.62 9.09
C ASN A 25 -9.67 0.21 10.27
N GLU A 26 -10.97 0.01 10.02
CA GLU A 26 -11.91 -0.51 11.03
C GLU A 26 -11.61 -1.97 11.43
N LYS A 27 -11.20 -2.79 10.47
CA LYS A 27 -10.87 -4.21 10.70
C LYS A 27 -9.53 -4.43 11.40
N TYR A 28 -8.55 -3.55 11.19
CA TYR A 28 -7.19 -3.65 11.72
C TYR A 28 -6.67 -2.32 12.31
N PRO A 29 -7.35 -1.73 13.31
CA PRO A 29 -7.05 -0.36 13.78
C PRO A 29 -5.70 -0.23 14.50
N SER A 30 -5.13 -1.33 14.99
CA SER A 30 -3.80 -1.35 15.62
C SER A 30 -2.65 -1.44 14.62
N VAL A 31 -2.94 -1.81 13.37
CA VAL A 31 -1.93 -2.08 12.34
C VAL A 31 -2.04 -1.10 11.17
N VAL A 32 -3.26 -0.79 10.75
CA VAL A 32 -3.55 0.09 9.62
C VAL A 32 -3.78 1.50 10.13
N SER A 33 -3.18 2.47 9.43
CA SER A 33 -3.42 3.88 9.65
C SER A 33 -3.48 4.62 8.31
N LEU A 34 -4.40 5.59 8.22
CA LEU A 34 -4.59 6.45 7.05
C LEU A 34 -4.24 7.90 7.43
N PRO A 35 -2.99 8.34 7.24
CA PRO A 35 -2.52 9.65 7.69
C PRO A 35 -3.27 10.83 7.06
N GLY A 36 -3.86 10.66 5.87
CA GLY A 36 -4.75 11.64 5.22
C GLY A 36 -6.25 11.33 5.34
N GLY A 37 -6.64 10.36 6.18
CA GLY A 37 -8.02 9.85 6.27
C GLY A 37 -8.46 9.13 4.99
N CYS A 38 -9.78 9.09 4.74
CA CYS A 38 -10.39 8.35 3.62
C CYS A 38 -10.02 8.88 2.22
N ARG A 39 -9.21 9.93 2.10
CA ARG A 39 -8.74 10.48 0.81
C ARG A 39 -7.22 10.47 0.71
N SER A 40 -6.56 9.78 1.64
CA SER A 40 -5.11 9.62 1.62
C SER A 40 -4.69 9.00 0.28
N GLU A 41 -3.46 9.24 -0.14
CA GLU A 41 -2.80 8.48 -1.22
C GLU A 41 -1.88 7.38 -0.66
N VAL A 42 -1.87 7.27 0.67
CA VAL A 42 -0.97 6.44 1.45
C VAL A 42 -1.74 5.75 2.57
N MET A 43 -1.52 4.44 2.70
CA MET A 43 -1.88 3.65 3.87
C MET A 43 -0.60 3.19 4.54
N THR A 44 -0.49 3.45 5.84
CA THR A 44 0.67 3.04 6.62
C THR A 44 0.31 1.81 7.46
N LEU A 45 1.18 0.81 7.39
CA LEU A 45 1.12 -0.44 8.13
C LEU A 45 2.23 -0.41 9.18
N ASN A 46 1.82 -0.26 10.44
CA ASN A 46 2.72 -0.22 11.58
C ASN A 46 2.45 -1.41 12.46
N ARG A 47 3.53 -2.02 12.95
CA ARG A 47 3.41 -3.08 13.95
C ARG A 47 3.79 -2.50 15.31
N PRO A 48 2.91 -2.54 16.34
CA PRO A 48 3.21 -1.97 17.65
C PRO A 48 4.48 -2.55 18.27
N GLU A 49 4.78 -3.82 18.01
CA GLU A 49 5.97 -4.51 18.51
C GLU A 49 7.27 -4.11 17.79
N LEU A 50 7.17 -3.47 16.62
CA LEU A 50 8.31 -3.03 15.81
C LEU A 50 8.14 -1.55 15.38
N PRO A 51 8.14 -0.60 16.32
CA PRO A 51 7.81 0.81 16.05
C PRO A 51 8.79 1.53 15.11
N GLY A 52 9.94 0.92 14.80
CA GLY A 52 10.89 1.43 13.81
C GLY A 52 10.60 0.99 12.38
N CYS A 53 9.93 -0.15 12.18
CA CYS A 53 9.70 -0.74 10.86
C CYS A 53 8.32 -0.34 10.34
N VAL A 54 8.30 0.52 9.33
CA VAL A 54 7.08 1.04 8.75
C VAL A 54 6.94 0.54 7.32
N LEU A 55 5.82 -0.12 7.01
CA LEU A 55 5.42 -0.41 5.64
C LEU A 55 4.39 0.64 5.22
N SER A 56 4.45 1.10 3.97
CA SER A 56 3.49 2.07 3.44
C SER A 56 3.07 1.65 2.05
N ILE A 57 1.78 1.53 1.83
CA ILE A 57 1.19 1.29 0.52
C ILE A 57 0.82 2.65 -0.06
N HIS A 58 1.41 2.98 -1.20
CA HIS A 58 1.17 4.24 -1.91
C HIS A 58 0.42 3.95 -3.20
N TRP A 59 -0.67 4.67 -3.44
CA TRP A 59 -1.37 4.64 -4.72
C TRP A 59 -1.18 5.95 -5.47
N SER A 60 -0.96 5.84 -6.77
CA SER A 60 -0.88 6.99 -7.67
C SER A 60 -1.54 6.67 -8.99
N VAL A 61 -1.85 7.70 -9.75
CA VAL A 61 -2.32 7.54 -11.12
C VAL A 61 -1.38 8.29 -12.03
N GLU A 62 -0.71 7.56 -12.91
CA GLU A 62 0.14 8.15 -13.94
C GLU A 62 -0.67 8.41 -15.19
N VAL A 63 -0.48 9.61 -15.76
CA VAL A 63 -1.10 10.00 -17.03
C VAL A 63 -0.01 10.11 -18.08
N SER A 64 -0.09 9.28 -19.12
CA SER A 64 0.85 9.30 -20.24
C SER A 64 0.62 10.52 -21.13
N ARG A 65 1.61 10.86 -21.97
CA ARG A 65 1.50 12.01 -22.90
C ARG A 65 0.40 11.83 -23.93
N GLU A 66 0.06 10.58 -24.23
CA GLU A 66 -1.01 10.15 -25.13
C GLU A 66 -2.40 10.17 -24.44
N GLY A 67 -2.45 10.53 -23.16
CA GLY A 67 -3.66 10.57 -22.36
C GLY A 67 -4.06 9.23 -21.75
N GLY A 68 -3.17 8.22 -21.80
CA GLY A 68 -3.36 6.96 -21.09
C GLY A 68 -3.34 7.17 -19.58
N VAL A 69 -4.19 6.46 -18.85
CA VAL A 69 -4.30 6.56 -17.38
C VAL A 69 -3.95 5.20 -16.79
N THR A 70 -2.85 5.14 -16.04
CA THR A 70 -2.34 3.91 -15.43
C THR A 70 -2.34 4.07 -13.91
N PRO A 71 -3.21 3.36 -13.17
CA PRO A 71 -3.12 3.31 -11.72
C PRO A 71 -1.88 2.51 -11.31
N LYS A 72 -1.16 3.00 -10.31
CA LYS A 72 -0.02 2.31 -9.69
C LYS A 72 -0.27 2.16 -8.20
N ILE A 73 0.11 1.00 -7.69
CA ILE A 73 0.11 0.69 -6.26
C ILE A 73 1.50 0.17 -5.93
N ASN A 74 2.18 0.82 -5.01
CA ASN A 74 3.55 0.51 -4.62
C ASN A 74 3.63 0.24 -3.13
N LEU A 75 4.45 -0.73 -2.75
CA LEU A 75 4.81 -0.97 -1.35
C LEU A 75 6.17 -0.31 -1.09
N LEU A 76 6.17 0.64 -0.16
CA LEU A 76 7.36 1.32 0.33
C LEU A 76 7.69 0.80 1.72
N THR A 77 8.97 0.51 1.94
CA THR A 77 9.49 0.08 3.23
C THR A 77 10.36 1.18 3.80
N LYS A 78 10.08 1.59 5.03
CA LYS A 78 10.95 2.50 5.79
C LYS A 78 11.43 1.73 7.02
N ILE A 79 12.68 1.31 6.96
CA ILE A 79 13.33 0.55 8.03
C ILE A 79 14.46 1.40 8.59
N PRO A 80 14.65 1.48 9.93
CA PRO A 80 15.70 2.29 10.51
C PRO A 80 17.06 1.70 10.13
N GLU A 81 18.04 2.54 9.83
CA GLU A 81 19.38 2.11 9.41
C GLU A 81 20.02 1.13 10.41
N LYS A 82 19.76 1.31 11.71
CA LYS A 82 20.23 0.39 12.76
C LYS A 82 19.68 -1.03 12.62
N ALA A 83 18.44 -1.18 12.15
CA ALA A 83 17.85 -2.49 11.89
C ALA A 83 18.39 -3.12 10.59
N LEU A 84 18.73 -2.29 9.60
CA LEU A 84 19.41 -2.77 8.38
C LEU A 84 20.79 -3.36 8.69
N GLN A 85 21.51 -2.81 9.66
CA GLN A 85 22.80 -3.35 10.11
C GLN A 85 22.66 -4.73 10.81
N LEU A 86 21.50 -5.02 11.41
CA LEU A 86 21.22 -6.31 12.04
C LEU A 86 20.83 -7.39 11.02
N PHE A 87 20.37 -7.00 9.82
CA PHE A 87 20.00 -7.90 8.73
C PHE A 87 20.69 -7.52 7.41
N PRO A 88 22.02 -7.64 7.33
CA PRO A 88 22.84 -7.07 6.26
C PRO A 88 22.62 -7.67 4.86
N SER A 89 21.82 -8.73 4.70
CA SER A 89 21.73 -9.45 3.41
C SER A 89 20.33 -9.81 2.90
N GLN A 90 19.21 -9.53 3.58
CA GLN A 90 17.93 -10.13 3.09
C GLN A 90 16.62 -9.41 3.37
N ALA A 91 16.52 -8.49 4.32
CA ALA A 91 15.19 -8.17 4.87
C ALA A 91 14.29 -7.25 4.02
N VAL A 92 14.79 -6.58 2.96
CA VAL A 92 14.08 -5.41 2.40
C VAL A 92 14.01 -5.34 0.88
N GLY A 93 15.02 -5.80 0.15
CA GLY A 93 15.13 -5.63 -1.31
C GLY A 93 14.23 -6.53 -2.17
N GLY A 94 13.23 -7.19 -1.58
CA GLY A 94 12.31 -8.09 -2.29
C GLY A 94 10.84 -7.89 -1.95
N ALA A 95 10.51 -7.08 -0.93
CA ALA A 95 9.13 -6.92 -0.47
C ALA A 95 8.28 -6.18 -1.52
N ALA A 96 8.86 -5.17 -2.17
CA ALA A 96 8.20 -4.43 -3.23
C ALA A 96 7.94 -5.33 -4.46
N GLU A 97 8.91 -6.14 -4.85
CA GLU A 97 8.87 -7.08 -5.97
C GLU A 97 7.87 -8.20 -5.73
N ALA A 98 7.87 -8.77 -4.52
CA ALA A 98 6.89 -9.76 -4.09
C ALA A 98 5.47 -9.15 -4.08
N PHE A 99 5.32 -7.91 -3.63
CA PHE A 99 4.06 -7.20 -3.69
C PHE A 99 3.57 -6.98 -5.12
N GLN A 100 4.44 -6.58 -6.06
CA GLN A 100 4.08 -6.48 -7.48
C GLN A 100 3.64 -7.84 -8.07
N SER A 101 4.29 -8.92 -7.64
CA SER A 101 3.89 -10.28 -8.03
C SER A 101 2.50 -10.62 -7.49
N MET A 102 2.21 -10.29 -6.22
CA MET A 102 0.88 -10.47 -5.64
C MET A 102 -0.19 -9.63 -6.33
N LEU A 103 0.10 -8.37 -6.69
CA LEU A 103 -0.82 -7.54 -7.46
C LEU A 103 -1.20 -8.20 -8.79
N ARG A 104 -0.22 -8.81 -9.47
CA ARG A 104 -0.44 -9.49 -10.75
C ARG A 104 -1.22 -10.80 -10.61
N ILE A 105 -0.99 -11.56 -9.54
CA ILE A 105 -1.58 -12.90 -9.33
C ILE A 105 -2.96 -12.82 -8.67
N LEU A 106 -3.09 -12.00 -7.62
CA LEU A 106 -4.25 -11.96 -6.74
C LEU A 106 -5.16 -10.76 -7.01
N GLY A 107 -4.65 -9.72 -7.67
CA GLY A 107 -5.32 -8.43 -7.80
C GLY A 107 -5.11 -7.49 -6.60
N PRO A 108 -5.45 -6.20 -6.74
CA PRO A 108 -5.16 -5.15 -5.76
C PRO A 108 -5.69 -5.43 -4.36
N GLU A 109 -6.97 -5.81 -4.25
CA GLU A 109 -7.65 -6.01 -2.98
C GLU A 109 -7.01 -7.18 -2.23
N ALA A 110 -6.91 -8.36 -2.84
CA ALA A 110 -6.36 -9.53 -2.18
C ALA A 110 -4.86 -9.41 -1.85
N ALA A 111 -4.09 -8.69 -2.69
CA ALA A 111 -2.68 -8.42 -2.43
C ALA A 111 -2.50 -7.54 -1.18
N VAL A 112 -3.23 -6.42 -1.10
CA VAL A 112 -3.16 -5.52 0.06
C VAL A 112 -3.64 -6.23 1.33
N GLU A 113 -4.71 -7.01 1.26
CA GLU A 113 -5.20 -7.79 2.42
C GLU A 113 -4.14 -8.78 2.92
N SER A 114 -3.42 -9.42 2.00
CA SER A 114 -2.37 -10.37 2.35
C SER A 114 -1.19 -9.69 3.06
N VAL A 115 -0.79 -8.49 2.62
CA VAL A 115 0.24 -7.70 3.33
C VAL A 115 -0.25 -7.29 4.72
N ILE A 116 -1.48 -6.78 4.84
CA ILE A 116 -2.05 -6.41 6.14
C ILE A 116 -2.05 -7.60 7.09
N ARG A 117 -2.50 -8.77 6.63
CA ARG A 117 -2.46 -10.00 7.43
C ARG A 117 -1.03 -10.35 7.83
N ALA A 118 -0.08 -10.34 6.90
CA ALA A 118 1.32 -10.65 7.20
C ALA A 118 1.91 -9.74 8.29
N VAL A 119 1.57 -8.44 8.27
CA VAL A 119 2.00 -7.48 9.30
C VAL A 119 1.23 -7.68 10.62
N SER A 120 -0.04 -8.07 10.53
CA SER A 120 -0.93 -8.30 11.69
C SER A 120 -0.72 -9.63 12.39
N LEU A 121 -0.03 -10.60 11.77
CA LEU A 121 0.27 -11.89 12.38
C LEU A 121 1.20 -11.68 13.58
N SER A 122 0.63 -11.73 14.79
CA SER A 122 1.34 -12.05 16.03
C SER A 122 2.21 -13.27 15.77
N GLN A 123 3.52 -13.19 16.01
CA GLN A 123 4.30 -14.41 16.15
C GLN A 123 3.87 -15.03 17.49
N ASP A 124 2.79 -15.80 17.46
CA ASP A 124 2.51 -16.80 18.48
C ASP A 124 3.29 -18.04 18.05
N MET A 125 4.57 -18.07 18.41
CA MET A 125 5.42 -19.25 18.29
C MET A 125 6.44 -19.25 19.42
#